data_AF-A0A6J4TK55-F1
#
_entry.id   AF-A0A6J4TK55-F1
#
_cell.length_a   1.000
_cell.length_b   1.000
_cell.length_c   1.000
_cell.angle_alpha   90.00
_cell.angle_beta   90.00
_cell.angle_gamma   90.00
#
_symmetry.space_group_name_H-M   'P 1'
#
loop_
_entity.id
_entity.type
_entity.pdbx_description
1 polymer ?
#
loop_
_entity_poly.entity_id
_entity_poly.type
_entity_poly.pdbx_seq_one_letter_code
_entity_poly.pdbx_strand_id
1 'polypeptide(L)'
;MLDAVLRAWDLAGESGDWPTSAAKLDEAERALGRPLDPALRALYERSGPGEYAGSNLGVLPPLPDGEDDLSLANAGALLREWGWPAAEEATVFATNGAGSYFGVWSGGARPLVVDIGEFFDVEASLAVVGADLPRFLAGWSAYYLISDGRRHAALDALGVPNDLRVEDPDMDDCLRWASGDVADRERLLTVAEVAALADR
;
A
#
# COMPACT_ATOMS: atom_id res chain seq x y z
N MET A 1 -4.36 -11.46 8.55
CA MET A 1 -3.84 -11.33 7.17
C MET A 1 -2.44 -10.75 7.17
N LEU A 2 -2.16 -9.64 7.87
CA LEU A 2 -0.81 -9.06 7.92
C LEU A 2 0.28 -10.07 8.34
N ASP A 3 0.02 -10.93 9.33
CA ASP A 3 0.96 -12.01 9.71
C ASP A 3 1.33 -12.95 8.55
N ALA A 4 0.36 -13.26 7.69
CA ALA A 4 0.57 -14.12 6.54
C ALA A 4 1.44 -13.43 5.48
N VAL A 5 1.20 -12.13 5.26
CA VAL A 5 2.02 -11.28 4.37
C VAL A 5 3.46 -11.23 4.85
N LEU A 6 3.69 -10.86 6.10
CA LEU A 6 5.03 -10.74 6.65
C LEU A 6 5.78 -12.08 6.61
N ARG A 7 5.10 -13.18 6.95
CA ARG A 7 5.68 -14.52 6.85
C ARG A 7 6.02 -14.89 5.39
N ALA A 8 5.20 -14.49 4.43
CA ALA A 8 5.46 -14.75 3.03
C ALA A 8 6.66 -13.97 2.52
N TRP A 9 6.80 -12.70 2.91
CA TRP A 9 7.99 -11.89 2.64
C TRP A 9 9.26 -12.51 3.23
N ASP A 10 9.21 -12.97 4.49
CA ASP A 10 10.33 -13.68 5.12
C ASP A 10 10.73 -14.93 4.32
N LEU A 11 9.76 -15.74 3.90
CA LEU A 11 9.99 -16.95 3.09
C LEU A 11 10.47 -16.65 1.68
N ALA A 12 10.11 -15.48 1.16
CA ALA A 12 10.53 -14.97 -0.13
C ALA A 12 11.94 -14.34 -0.09
N GLY A 13 12.52 -14.19 1.10
CA GLY A 13 13.83 -13.55 1.29
C GLY A 13 13.77 -12.03 1.10
N GLU A 14 12.60 -11.42 1.26
CA GLU A 14 12.42 -9.97 1.22
C GLU A 14 12.73 -9.39 2.60
N SER A 15 13.43 -8.26 2.63
CA SER A 15 13.86 -7.63 3.89
C SER A 15 13.77 -6.11 3.79
N GLY A 16 13.08 -5.50 4.73
CA GLY A 16 13.15 -4.06 4.97
C GLY A 16 14.37 -3.65 5.81
N ASP A 17 14.49 -2.34 6.05
CA ASP A 17 15.56 -1.69 6.79
C ASP A 17 15.46 -1.84 8.32
N TRP A 18 14.75 -2.88 8.81
CA TRP A 18 14.41 -3.20 10.20
C TRP A 18 13.12 -2.54 10.75
N PRO A 19 12.45 -3.20 11.71
CA PRO A 19 11.35 -2.63 12.49
C PRO A 19 11.59 -1.18 12.94
N THR A 20 10.62 -0.32 12.67
CA THR A 20 10.66 1.07 13.09
C THR A 20 10.31 1.17 14.58
N SER A 21 11.06 1.98 15.33
CA SER A 21 10.79 2.21 16.74
C SER A 21 9.48 2.99 16.96
N ALA A 22 8.78 2.69 18.06
CA ALA A 22 7.56 3.41 18.43
C ALA A 22 7.76 4.93 18.49
N ALA A 23 8.91 5.41 19.00
CA ALA A 23 9.21 6.83 19.07
C ALA A 23 9.27 7.53 17.69
N LYS A 24 9.80 6.86 16.66
CA LYS A 24 9.80 7.39 15.28
C LYS A 24 8.39 7.43 14.69
N LEU A 25 7.57 6.44 15.00
CA LEU A 25 6.17 6.41 14.55
C LEU A 25 5.32 7.48 15.24
N ASP A 26 5.52 7.69 16.54
CA ASP A 26 4.85 8.76 17.28
C ASP A 26 5.28 10.15 16.78
N GLU A 27 6.51 10.28 16.27
CA GLU A 27 6.96 11.49 15.60
C GLU A 27 6.29 11.69 14.23
N ALA A 28 6.20 10.64 13.43
CA ALA A 28 5.49 10.67 12.15
C ALA A 28 4.00 11.01 12.33
N GLU A 29 3.32 10.43 13.32
CA GLU A 29 1.92 10.74 13.66
C GLU A 29 1.74 12.20 14.09
N ARG A 30 2.67 12.75 14.87
CA ARG A 30 2.67 14.17 15.24
C ARG A 30 2.84 15.07 14.02
N ALA A 31 3.72 14.72 13.10
CA ALA A 31 3.92 15.46 11.85
C ALA A 31 2.68 15.40 10.94
N LEU A 32 2.02 14.23 10.87
CA LEU A 32 0.76 14.04 10.17
C LEU A 32 -0.44 14.73 10.83
N GLY A 33 -0.32 15.08 12.11
CA GLY A 33 -1.41 15.66 12.91
C GLY A 33 -2.53 14.66 13.24
N ARG A 34 -2.30 13.35 13.05
CA ARG A 34 -3.27 12.27 13.29
C ARG A 34 -2.58 10.93 13.56
N PRO A 35 -3.24 9.99 14.27
CA PRO A 35 -2.71 8.64 14.43
C PRO A 35 -2.67 7.89 13.09
N LEU A 36 -1.75 6.93 12.97
CA LEU A 36 -1.71 6.01 11.84
C LEU A 36 -2.87 5.00 11.92
N ASP A 37 -3.28 4.49 10.76
CA ASP A 37 -4.10 3.29 10.72
C ASP A 37 -3.39 2.13 11.47
N PRO A 38 -4.10 1.35 12.31
CA PRO A 38 -3.48 0.31 13.11
C PRO A 38 -2.69 -0.73 12.30
N ALA A 39 -3.16 -1.10 11.10
CA ALA A 39 -2.44 -2.04 10.26
C ALA A 39 -1.19 -1.41 9.64
N LEU A 40 -1.25 -0.13 9.29
CA LEU A 40 -0.10 0.62 8.80
C LEU A 40 0.97 0.76 9.89
N ARG A 41 0.57 1.11 11.11
CA ARG A 41 1.49 1.15 12.25
C ARG A 41 2.15 -0.21 12.49
N ALA A 42 1.35 -1.27 12.49
CA ALA A 42 1.85 -2.64 12.69
C ALA A 42 2.80 -3.11 11.57
N LEU A 43 2.63 -2.64 10.33
CA LEU A 43 3.57 -2.88 9.24
C LEU A 43 4.95 -2.30 9.60
N TYR A 44 5.01 -1.01 9.92
CA TYR A 44 6.28 -0.36 10.28
C TYR A 44 6.93 -0.96 11.53
N GLU A 45 6.16 -1.30 12.56
CA GLU A 45 6.69 -1.90 13.80
C GLU A 45 7.27 -3.32 13.60
N ARG A 46 7.00 -3.97 12.47
CA ARG A 46 7.36 -5.39 12.26
C ARG A 46 8.26 -5.64 11.07
N SER A 47 8.12 -4.86 10.00
CA SER A 47 8.95 -4.97 8.80
C SER A 47 9.78 -3.71 8.56
N GLY A 48 9.25 -2.55 8.94
CA GLY A 48 9.87 -1.25 8.65
C GLY A 48 9.75 -0.83 7.18
N PRO A 49 10.38 0.29 6.81
CA PRO A 49 10.46 0.74 5.42
C PRO A 49 11.34 -0.20 4.58
N GLY A 50 11.29 -0.06 3.27
CA GLY A 50 12.11 -0.84 2.34
C GLY A 50 11.36 -1.30 1.11
N GLU A 51 12.00 -2.18 0.34
CA GLU A 51 11.46 -2.71 -0.91
C GLU A 51 10.94 -4.13 -0.72
N TYR A 52 9.68 -4.34 -1.09
CA TYR A 52 8.98 -5.63 -1.04
C TYR A 52 8.40 -5.96 -2.41
N ALA A 53 7.89 -7.19 -2.57
CA ALA A 53 7.29 -7.69 -3.80
C ALA A 53 8.22 -7.51 -5.03
N GLY A 54 9.49 -7.90 -4.87
CA GLY A 54 10.51 -7.76 -5.92
C GLY A 54 10.74 -6.30 -6.35
N SER A 55 10.80 -5.37 -5.38
CA SER A 55 10.97 -3.92 -5.59
C SER A 55 9.78 -3.19 -6.22
N ASN A 56 8.61 -3.84 -6.26
CA ASN A 56 7.37 -3.21 -6.74
C ASN A 56 6.48 -2.67 -5.62
N LEU A 57 6.98 -2.67 -4.37
CA LEU A 57 6.37 -2.01 -3.24
C LEU A 57 7.48 -1.36 -2.39
N GLY A 58 7.77 -0.09 -2.67
CA GLY A 58 8.70 0.71 -1.88
C GLY A 58 7.98 1.38 -0.74
N VAL A 59 8.04 0.81 0.47
CA VAL A 59 7.48 1.40 1.69
C VAL A 59 8.38 2.55 2.14
N LEU A 60 7.80 3.76 2.20
CA LEU A 60 8.51 5.00 2.52
C LEU A 60 9.06 4.99 3.94
N PRO A 61 10.20 5.64 4.22
CA PRO A 61 10.68 5.82 5.59
C PRO A 61 9.64 6.60 6.42
N PRO A 62 9.58 6.39 7.76
CA PRO A 62 8.60 7.07 8.61
C PRO A 62 8.80 8.60 8.66
N LEU A 63 10.05 9.03 8.57
CA LEU A 63 10.51 10.42 8.62
C LEU A 63 11.45 10.66 7.43
N PRO A 64 11.57 11.90 6.96
CA PRO A 64 12.43 12.20 5.82
C PRO A 64 13.91 12.25 6.22
N ASP A 65 14.80 11.83 5.33
CA ASP A 65 16.26 11.93 5.50
C ASP A 65 16.81 13.28 5.00
N GLY A 66 16.06 13.98 4.16
CA GLY A 66 16.35 15.31 3.60
C GLY A 66 15.08 16.12 3.35
N GLU A 67 15.21 17.41 3.03
CA GLU A 67 14.04 18.32 2.90
C GLU A 67 13.04 17.87 1.82
N ASP A 68 13.53 17.33 0.71
CA ASP A 68 12.71 16.90 -0.43
C ASP A 68 12.45 15.38 -0.45
N ASP A 69 12.94 14.65 0.55
CA ASP A 69 12.79 13.20 0.58
C ASP A 69 11.37 12.82 1.00
N LEU A 70 10.74 11.96 0.20
CA LEU A 70 9.43 11.41 0.51
C LEU A 70 9.52 10.47 1.72
N SER A 71 8.63 10.69 2.67
CA SER A 71 8.45 9.87 3.87
C SER A 71 6.97 9.74 4.20
N LEU A 72 6.61 8.78 5.04
CA LEU A 72 5.26 8.65 5.59
C LEU A 72 4.73 9.99 6.16
N ALA A 73 5.60 10.75 6.83
CA ALA A 73 5.25 11.98 7.52
C ALA A 73 4.95 13.17 6.58
N ASN A 74 5.58 13.23 5.40
CA ASN A 74 5.50 14.40 4.51
C ASN A 74 5.00 14.08 3.08
N ALA A 75 4.93 12.82 2.66
CA ALA A 75 4.73 12.48 1.25
C ALA A 75 3.40 13.02 0.70
N GLY A 76 2.30 12.93 1.44
CA GLY A 76 1.03 13.50 0.99
C GLY A 76 1.10 15.03 0.78
N ALA A 77 1.82 15.75 1.64
CA ALA A 77 1.97 17.20 1.52
C ALA A 77 2.88 17.59 0.35
N LEU A 78 4.04 16.93 0.22
CA LEU A 78 4.97 17.16 -0.89
C LEU A 78 4.33 16.83 -2.24
N LEU A 79 3.61 15.71 -2.33
CA LEU A 79 2.91 15.33 -3.55
C LEU A 79 1.89 16.40 -3.96
N ARG A 80 1.09 16.93 -3.01
CA ARG A 80 0.18 18.05 -3.30
C ARG A 80 0.91 19.31 -3.75
N GLU A 81 2.04 19.65 -3.12
CA GLU A 81 2.87 20.78 -3.55
C GLU A 81 3.36 20.62 -5.00
N TRP A 82 3.71 19.39 -5.38
CA TRP A 82 4.09 19.03 -6.75
C TRP A 82 2.89 18.87 -7.71
N GLY A 83 1.67 19.17 -7.25
CA GLY A 83 0.45 19.13 -8.07
C GLY A 83 -0.21 17.75 -8.19
N TRP A 84 0.27 16.74 -7.46
CA TRP A 84 -0.38 15.43 -7.45
C TRP A 84 -1.73 15.47 -6.73
N PRO A 85 -2.68 14.62 -7.12
CA PRO A 85 -4.02 14.56 -6.54
C PRO A 85 -4.07 13.80 -5.21
N ALA A 86 -3.07 13.98 -4.35
CA ALA A 86 -3.00 13.30 -3.06
C ALA A 86 -3.97 13.92 -2.03
N ALA A 87 -5.04 13.19 -1.70
CA ALA A 87 -6.04 13.63 -0.72
C ALA A 87 -5.48 13.82 0.69
N GLU A 88 -6.05 14.74 1.48
CA GLU A 88 -5.64 14.93 2.88
C GLU A 88 -5.99 13.71 3.74
N GLU A 89 -7.09 13.03 3.42
CA GLU A 89 -7.60 11.82 4.08
C GLU A 89 -6.71 10.58 3.86
N ALA A 90 -5.85 10.63 2.84
CA ALA A 90 -4.94 9.54 2.48
C ALA A 90 -3.55 9.75 3.10
N THR A 91 -3.11 8.80 3.93
CA THR A 91 -1.72 8.74 4.40
C THR A 91 -0.90 7.94 3.39
N VAL A 92 -0.09 8.65 2.59
CA VAL A 92 0.79 8.05 1.58
C VAL A 92 1.92 7.30 2.27
N PHE A 93 2.08 6.01 1.97
CA PHE A 93 3.02 5.14 2.67
C PHE A 93 3.96 4.36 1.76
N ALA A 94 3.64 4.23 0.47
CA ALA A 94 4.46 3.45 -0.45
C ALA A 94 4.42 3.99 -1.88
N THR A 95 5.35 3.51 -2.71
CA THR A 95 5.34 3.65 -4.17
C THR A 95 5.33 2.27 -4.83
N ASN A 96 4.76 2.18 -6.02
CA ASN A 96 4.83 0.97 -6.85
C ASN A 96 6.13 0.85 -7.66
N GLY A 97 7.06 1.82 -7.56
CA GLY A 97 8.30 1.85 -8.34
C GLY A 97 8.13 2.22 -9.82
N ALA A 98 6.91 2.54 -10.25
CA ALA A 98 6.53 2.83 -11.63
C ALA A 98 5.77 4.16 -11.78
N GLY A 99 6.00 5.11 -10.87
CA GLY A 99 5.40 6.44 -10.93
C GLY A 99 3.99 6.54 -10.35
N SER A 100 3.62 5.67 -9.40
CA SER A 100 2.40 5.86 -8.60
C SER A 100 2.68 5.61 -7.13
N TYR A 101 1.77 6.12 -6.29
CA TYR A 101 1.88 6.07 -4.84
C TYR A 101 0.66 5.38 -4.23
N PHE A 102 0.87 4.69 -3.13
CA PHE A 102 -0.21 4.10 -2.34
C PHE A 102 -0.47 4.90 -1.08
N GLY A 103 -1.76 5.14 -0.82
CA GLY A 103 -2.24 5.78 0.39
C GLY A 103 -3.22 4.89 1.16
N VAL A 104 -3.17 4.95 2.48
CA VAL A 104 -4.26 4.45 3.34
C VAL A 104 -5.25 5.58 3.57
N TRP A 105 -6.46 5.43 3.02
CA TRP A 105 -7.57 6.34 3.24
C TRP A 105 -8.18 6.13 4.61
N SER A 106 -8.30 7.20 5.40
CA SER A 106 -8.78 7.15 6.80
C SER A 106 -10.01 8.03 7.07
N GLY A 107 -10.57 8.69 6.05
CA GLY A 107 -11.66 9.67 6.19
C GLY A 107 -13.08 9.11 6.28
N GLY A 108 -13.28 7.81 6.57
CA GLY A 108 -14.61 7.18 6.56
C GLY A 108 -14.78 6.07 7.60
N ALA A 109 -15.86 5.29 7.49
CA ALA A 109 -16.20 4.21 8.43
C ALA A 109 -15.20 3.02 8.41
N ARG A 110 -14.50 2.82 7.30
CA ARG A 110 -13.46 1.80 7.14
C ARG A 110 -12.26 2.32 6.36
N PRO A 111 -11.04 1.83 6.64
CA PRO A 111 -9.89 2.19 5.85
C PRO A 111 -9.96 1.56 4.46
N LEU A 112 -9.41 2.24 3.45
CA LEU A 112 -9.20 1.70 2.10
C LEU A 112 -7.74 1.93 1.69
N VAL A 113 -7.23 1.13 0.75
CA VAL A 113 -5.96 1.45 0.07
C VAL A 113 -6.29 2.04 -1.29
N VAL A 114 -5.70 3.20 -1.57
CA VAL A 114 -5.83 3.90 -2.84
C VAL A 114 -4.50 3.95 -3.58
N ASP A 115 -4.56 3.73 -4.89
CA ASP A 115 -3.50 4.05 -5.84
C ASP A 115 -3.70 5.49 -6.32
N ILE A 116 -2.62 6.27 -6.27
CA ILE A 116 -2.56 7.68 -6.61
C ILE A 116 -1.66 7.78 -7.83
N GLY A 117 -2.29 7.83 -9.00
CA GLY A 117 -1.59 7.87 -10.28
C GLY A 117 -1.10 9.27 -10.65
N GLU A 118 -0.13 9.33 -11.56
CA GLU A 118 0.42 10.54 -12.16
C GLU A 118 -0.54 11.15 -13.20
N PHE A 119 -1.77 11.49 -12.78
CA PHE A 119 -2.77 12.09 -13.64
C PHE A 119 -3.11 13.50 -13.15
N PHE A 120 -2.37 14.50 -13.65
CA PHE A 120 -2.42 15.88 -13.16
C PHE A 120 -3.61 16.71 -13.67
N ASP A 121 -4.21 16.32 -14.80
CA ASP A 121 -5.23 17.13 -15.51
C ASP A 121 -6.63 16.50 -15.52
N VAL A 122 -6.91 15.57 -14.61
CA VAL A 122 -8.21 14.88 -14.54
C VAL A 122 -8.80 14.96 -13.14
N GLU A 123 -10.11 15.07 -13.07
CA GLU A 123 -10.86 15.14 -11.80
C GLU A 123 -10.83 13.79 -11.05
N ALA A 124 -10.72 12.68 -11.80
CA ALA A 124 -10.67 11.32 -11.28
C ALA A 124 -9.28 10.71 -11.55
N SER A 125 -8.52 10.51 -10.49
CA SER A 125 -7.10 10.13 -10.55
C SER A 125 -6.70 9.14 -9.45
N LEU A 126 -7.68 8.65 -8.70
CA LEU A 126 -7.51 7.68 -7.62
C LEU A 126 -8.14 6.36 -8.04
N ALA A 127 -7.56 5.23 -7.65
CA ALA A 127 -8.22 3.92 -7.76
C ALA A 127 -8.22 3.24 -6.40
N VAL A 128 -9.30 2.55 -6.02
CA VAL A 128 -9.29 1.74 -4.80
C VAL A 128 -8.68 0.39 -5.14
N VAL A 129 -7.55 0.06 -4.51
CA VAL A 129 -6.78 -1.15 -4.78
C VAL A 129 -6.80 -2.14 -3.61
N GLY A 130 -7.43 -1.76 -2.49
CA GLY A 130 -7.61 -2.65 -1.36
C GLY A 130 -8.75 -2.26 -0.44
N ALA A 131 -9.42 -3.28 0.09
CA ALA A 131 -10.45 -3.14 1.11
C ALA A 131 -9.88 -2.76 2.49
N ASP A 132 -8.60 -3.07 2.71
CA ASP A 132 -7.76 -2.65 3.83
C ASP A 132 -6.30 -2.92 3.47
N LEU A 133 -5.37 -2.39 4.27
CA LEU A 133 -3.93 -2.56 4.02
C LEU A 133 -3.49 -4.04 3.99
N PRO A 134 -3.83 -4.89 4.98
CA PRO A 134 -3.43 -6.30 4.94
C PRO A 134 -3.92 -7.07 3.71
N ARG A 135 -5.12 -6.81 3.22
CA ARG A 135 -5.68 -7.45 2.02
C ARG A 135 -5.03 -6.93 0.75
N PHE A 136 -4.81 -5.62 0.63
CA PHE A 136 -4.02 -5.05 -0.45
C PHE A 136 -2.64 -5.71 -0.53
N LEU A 137 -1.91 -5.75 0.58
CA LEU A 137 -0.57 -6.33 0.60
C LEU A 137 -0.57 -7.81 0.23
N ALA A 138 -1.59 -8.57 0.62
CA ALA A 138 -1.73 -9.98 0.25
C ALA A 138 -1.94 -10.15 -1.26
N GLY A 139 -2.85 -9.40 -1.88
CA GLY A 139 -3.10 -9.46 -3.32
C GLY A 139 -1.91 -8.97 -4.15
N TRP A 140 -1.32 -7.85 -3.76
CA TRP A 140 -0.13 -7.27 -4.39
C TRP A 140 1.06 -8.24 -4.33
N SER A 141 1.33 -8.81 -3.15
CA SER A 141 2.41 -9.79 -2.99
C SER A 141 2.14 -11.07 -3.76
N ALA A 142 0.88 -11.55 -3.81
CA ALA A 142 0.53 -12.74 -4.57
C ALA A 142 0.93 -12.60 -6.04
N TYR A 143 0.54 -11.49 -6.70
CA TYR A 143 0.89 -11.23 -8.09
C TYR A 143 2.41 -11.34 -8.32
N TYR A 144 3.22 -10.58 -7.58
CA TYR A 144 4.66 -10.54 -7.81
C TYR A 144 5.38 -11.85 -7.43
N LEU A 145 4.90 -12.55 -6.40
CA LEU A 145 5.44 -13.86 -6.03
C LEU A 145 5.13 -14.94 -7.10
N ILE A 146 3.98 -14.85 -7.77
CA ILE A 146 3.64 -15.72 -8.90
C ILE A 146 4.51 -15.35 -10.11
N SER A 147 4.61 -14.06 -10.46
CA SER A 147 5.41 -13.59 -11.61
C SER A 147 6.90 -13.92 -11.50
N ASP A 148 7.47 -13.97 -10.28
CA ASP A 148 8.86 -14.41 -10.05
C ASP A 148 9.05 -15.93 -10.21
N GLY A 149 7.96 -16.71 -10.22
CA GLY A 149 7.95 -18.13 -10.57
C GLY A 149 8.69 -19.08 -9.61
N ARG A 150 9.13 -18.63 -8.43
CA ARG A 150 10.07 -19.40 -7.57
C ARG A 150 9.74 -19.45 -6.07
N ARG A 151 8.52 -19.13 -5.65
CA ARG A 151 8.22 -18.89 -4.22
C ARG A 151 6.98 -19.62 -3.69
N HIS A 152 6.83 -20.91 -4.00
CA HIS A 152 5.67 -21.72 -3.58
C HIS A 152 5.39 -21.67 -2.08
N ALA A 153 6.41 -21.73 -1.21
CA ALA A 153 6.22 -21.65 0.24
C ALA A 153 5.67 -20.28 0.70
N ALA A 154 6.08 -19.19 0.05
CA ALA A 154 5.54 -17.85 0.33
C ALA A 154 4.07 -17.74 -0.14
N LEU A 155 3.75 -18.27 -1.33
CA LEU A 155 2.38 -18.34 -1.83
C LEU A 155 1.47 -19.19 -0.92
N ASP A 156 1.98 -20.30 -0.39
CA ASP A 156 1.28 -21.13 0.59
C ASP A 156 1.07 -20.38 1.92
N ALA A 157 2.07 -19.63 2.38
CA ALA A 157 1.94 -18.82 3.59
C ALA A 157 0.91 -17.69 3.46
N LEU A 158 0.83 -17.06 2.28
CA LEU A 158 -0.24 -16.09 1.93
C LEU A 158 -1.62 -16.75 1.81
N GLY A 159 -1.67 -18.06 1.55
CA GLY A 159 -2.91 -18.78 1.27
C GLY A 159 -3.45 -18.52 -0.15
N VAL A 160 -2.57 -18.22 -1.12
CA VAL A 160 -2.97 -17.97 -2.51
C VAL A 160 -3.61 -19.23 -3.11
N PRO A 161 -4.85 -19.18 -3.62
CA PRO A 161 -5.50 -20.29 -4.30
C PRO A 161 -4.71 -20.82 -5.50
N ASN A 162 -4.80 -22.12 -5.77
CA ASN A 162 -4.03 -22.76 -6.85
C ASN A 162 -4.43 -22.30 -8.25
N ASP A 163 -5.68 -21.91 -8.45
CA ASP A 163 -6.21 -21.38 -9.71
C ASP A 163 -5.66 -20.00 -10.07
N LEU A 164 -5.16 -19.24 -9.08
CA LEU A 164 -4.43 -17.99 -9.34
C LEU A 164 -2.95 -18.20 -9.64
N ARG A 165 -2.38 -19.38 -9.35
CA ARG A 165 -0.94 -19.67 -9.52
C ARG A 165 -0.61 -20.09 -10.96
N VAL A 166 -0.99 -19.25 -11.91
CA VAL A 166 -0.77 -19.45 -13.34
C VAL A 166 0.47 -18.71 -13.83
N GLU A 167 0.99 -19.11 -14.99
CA GLU A 167 1.95 -18.29 -15.73
C GLU A 167 1.25 -16.99 -16.17
N ASP A 168 1.90 -15.84 -15.99
CA ASP A 168 1.35 -14.51 -16.26
C ASP A 168 0.02 -14.22 -15.53
N PRO A 169 0.04 -14.11 -14.19
CA PRO A 169 -1.17 -13.81 -13.42
C PRO A 169 -1.71 -12.41 -13.75
N ASP A 170 -3.02 -12.23 -13.62
CA ASP A 170 -3.64 -10.91 -13.67
C ASP A 170 -3.60 -10.26 -12.28
N MET A 171 -3.17 -8.99 -12.20
CA MET A 171 -3.08 -8.26 -10.93
C MET A 171 -4.46 -8.04 -10.30
N ASP A 172 -5.47 -7.73 -11.11
CA ASP A 172 -6.82 -7.44 -10.62
C ASP A 172 -7.48 -8.71 -10.09
N ASP A 173 -7.19 -9.88 -10.67
CA ASP A 173 -7.61 -11.15 -10.10
C ASP A 173 -6.98 -11.42 -8.72
N CYS A 174 -5.70 -11.10 -8.54
CA CYS A 174 -5.01 -11.24 -7.26
C CYS A 174 -5.55 -10.26 -6.20
N LEU A 175 -5.78 -8.99 -6.59
CA LEU A 175 -6.37 -7.99 -5.71
C LEU A 175 -7.82 -8.32 -5.35
N ARG A 176 -8.62 -8.79 -6.31
CA ARG A 176 -10.02 -9.19 -6.08
C ARG A 176 -10.13 -10.42 -5.19
N TRP A 177 -9.21 -11.38 -5.30
CA TRP A 177 -9.14 -12.49 -4.35
C TRP A 177 -8.93 -12.01 -2.91
N ALA A 178 -8.00 -11.07 -2.70
CA ALA A 178 -7.66 -10.62 -1.35
C ALA A 178 -8.66 -9.60 -0.80
N SER A 179 -9.17 -8.70 -1.64
CA SER A 179 -9.96 -7.52 -1.26
C SER A 179 -11.43 -7.55 -1.70
N GLY A 180 -11.84 -8.54 -2.50
CA GLY A 180 -13.17 -8.58 -3.14
C GLY A 180 -13.33 -7.50 -4.21
N ASP A 181 -14.57 -7.27 -4.63
CA ASP A 181 -14.91 -6.38 -5.76
C ASP A 181 -14.72 -4.89 -5.50
N VAL A 182 -14.23 -4.50 -4.31
CA VAL A 182 -13.89 -3.09 -4.04
C VAL A 182 -12.56 -2.70 -4.66
N ALA A 183 -11.69 -3.67 -4.96
CA ALA A 183 -10.43 -3.43 -5.63
C ALA A 183 -10.65 -3.41 -7.15
N ASP A 184 -10.45 -2.25 -7.75
CA ASP A 184 -10.62 -2.00 -9.17
C ASP A 184 -9.63 -0.90 -9.60
N ARG A 185 -8.54 -1.31 -10.24
CA ARG A 185 -7.46 -0.42 -10.69
C ARG A 185 -7.83 0.37 -11.95
N GLU A 186 -8.76 -0.14 -12.74
CA GLU A 186 -9.18 0.49 -13.99
C GLU A 186 -10.22 1.59 -13.75
N ARG A 187 -10.95 1.51 -12.64
CA ARG A 187 -11.92 2.53 -12.25
C ARG A 187 -11.26 3.69 -11.52
N LEU A 188 -10.99 4.75 -12.27
CA LEU A 188 -10.60 6.04 -11.72
C LEU A 188 -11.77 6.71 -10.99
N LEU A 189 -11.46 7.30 -9.85
CA LEU A 189 -12.39 7.91 -8.90
C LEU A 189 -11.90 9.30 -8.51
N THR A 190 -12.86 10.16 -8.23
CA THR A 190 -12.64 11.42 -7.52
C THR A 190 -12.45 11.19 -6.02
N VAL A 191 -11.90 12.18 -5.31
CA VAL A 191 -11.79 12.19 -3.85
C VAL A 191 -13.16 11.94 -3.18
N ALA A 192 -14.22 12.57 -3.68
CA ALA A 192 -15.57 12.44 -3.14
C ALA A 192 -16.14 11.02 -3.32
N GLU A 193 -15.84 10.36 -4.43
CA GLU A 193 -16.27 8.98 -4.68
C GLU A 193 -15.52 7.98 -3.79
N VAL A 194 -14.22 8.18 -3.56
CA VAL A 194 -13.45 7.37 -2.59
C VAL A 194 -14.04 7.54 -1.18
N ALA A 195 -14.32 8.77 -0.75
CA ALA A 195 -14.97 9.05 0.53
C ALA A 195 -16.31 8.31 0.65
N ALA A 196 -17.16 8.40 -0.37
CA ALA A 196 -18.45 7.72 -0.40
C ALA A 196 -18.35 6.18 -0.39
N LEU A 197 -17.24 5.60 -0.87
CA LEU A 197 -16.97 4.16 -0.77
C LEU A 197 -16.46 3.75 0.62
N ALA A 198 -15.69 4.62 1.27
CA ALA A 198 -15.17 4.41 2.63
C ALA A 198 -16.28 4.48 3.71
N ASP A 199 -17.42 5.12 3.41
CA ASP A 199 -18.57 5.24 4.31
C ASP A 199 -19.61 4.10 4.20
N ARG A 200 -19.45 3.20 3.23
CA ARG A 200 -20.32 2.02 3.05
C ARG A 200 -19.85 0.84 3.88
#